data_AF-A0AB39UVV4-F1
#
_entry.id   AF-A0AB39UVV4-F1
#
_cell.length_a   1.000
_cell.length_b   1.000
_cell.length_c   1.000
_cell.angle_alpha   90.00
_cell.angle_beta   90.00
_cell.angle_gamma   90.00
#
_symmetry.space_group_name_H-M   'P 1'
#
loop_
_entity.id
_entity.type
_entity.pdbx_description
1 polymer ?
#
loop_
_entity_poly.entity_id
_entity_poly.type
_entity_poly.pdbx_seq_one_letter_code
_entity_poly.pdbx_strand_id
1 'polypeptide(L)'
;MTLLALGINHKTAPVAIRERVAFAPDRIESALREVVDQSLADEVAILSTCNRTELYCSVRSGEDAPRLVDWISRYHGVDREALVSCVYLHRERDAVMHMMRVASGLDSLVLGEPQILGQVKDAYAFAQAAGTLGGRWSGCFSIPLAWPNGCGPKQPSAPIRFLSPMPRYPWPDTSSPISGA
;
A
#
# COMPACT_ATOMS: atom_id res chain seq x y z
N MET A 1 -15.75 -7.70 -0.94
CA MET A 1 -14.89 -6.51 -1.02
C MET A 1 -13.98 -6.48 0.20
N THR A 2 -12.68 -6.39 -0.03
CA THR A 2 -11.63 -6.51 0.97
C THR A 2 -10.64 -5.36 0.87
N LEU A 3 -10.29 -4.77 2.01
CA LEU A 3 -9.25 -3.73 2.06
C LEU A 3 -7.88 -4.38 2.01
N LEU A 4 -7.01 -3.87 1.13
CA LEU A 4 -5.64 -4.33 0.97
C LEU A 4 -4.67 -3.15 1.10
N ALA A 5 -3.55 -3.37 1.79
CA ALA A 5 -2.36 -2.55 1.66
C ALA A 5 -1.25 -3.43 1.08
N LEU A 6 -0.93 -3.22 -0.18
CA LEU A 6 0.13 -3.90 -0.92
C LEU A 6 1.32 -2.97 -1.01
N GLY A 7 2.49 -3.36 -0.53
CA GLY A 7 3.61 -2.43 -0.48
C GLY A 7 4.97 -3.05 -0.62
N ILE A 8 5.94 -2.19 -0.93
CA ILE A 8 7.37 -2.47 -0.96
C ILE A 8 8.04 -1.36 -0.16
N ASN A 9 8.94 -1.71 0.76
CA ASN A 9 9.62 -0.74 1.59
C ASN A 9 11.11 -1.11 1.81
N HIS A 10 11.85 -0.22 2.44
CA HIS A 10 13.28 -0.41 2.73
C HIS A 10 13.61 -1.64 3.59
N LYS A 11 12.65 -2.22 4.32
CA LYS A 11 12.84 -3.44 5.14
C LYS A 11 12.76 -4.71 4.29
N THR A 12 12.04 -4.64 3.17
CA THR A 12 11.65 -5.79 2.36
C THR A 12 12.35 -5.83 1.01
N ALA A 13 12.85 -4.69 0.52
CA ALA A 13 13.47 -4.58 -0.79
C ALA A 13 14.77 -3.77 -0.80
N PRO A 14 15.77 -4.19 -1.60
CA PRO A 14 16.96 -3.40 -1.86
C PRO A 14 16.60 -2.11 -2.62
N VAL A 15 17.46 -1.09 -2.50
CA VAL A 15 17.25 0.22 -3.12
C VAL A 15 16.99 0.14 -4.64
N ALA A 16 17.71 -0.74 -5.34
CA ALA A 16 17.58 -0.93 -6.79
C ALA A 16 16.18 -1.40 -7.23
N ILE A 17 15.46 -2.15 -6.39
CA ILE A 17 14.06 -2.52 -6.68
C ILE A 17 13.13 -1.35 -6.35
N ARG A 18 13.34 -0.70 -5.20
CA ARG A 18 12.51 0.43 -4.73
C ARG A 18 12.50 1.59 -5.71
N GLU A 19 13.65 1.96 -6.26
CA GLU A 19 13.76 3.06 -7.23
C GLU A 19 13.01 2.74 -8.52
N ARG A 20 12.96 1.47 -8.94
CA ARG A 20 12.25 1.06 -10.16
C ARG A 20 10.74 1.06 -9.99
N VAL A 21 10.24 0.76 -8.80
CA VAL A 21 8.80 0.73 -8.48
C VAL A 21 8.28 2.04 -7.89
N ALA A 22 9.09 3.10 -7.88
CA ALA A 22 8.63 4.42 -7.47
C ALA A 22 7.77 5.04 -8.57
N PHE A 23 6.61 5.57 -8.20
CA PHE A 23 5.78 6.36 -9.11
C PHE A 23 6.27 7.80 -9.13
N ALA A 24 6.50 8.32 -10.34
CA ALA A 24 6.73 9.75 -10.56
C ALA A 24 5.42 10.53 -10.29
N PRO A 25 5.46 11.71 -9.63
CA PRO A 25 4.25 12.45 -9.25
C PRO A 25 3.29 12.75 -10.42
N ASP A 26 3.83 13.05 -11.60
CA ASP A 26 3.08 13.33 -12.83
C ASP A 26 2.37 12.09 -13.42
N ARG A 27 2.73 10.89 -12.95
CA ARG A 27 2.18 9.60 -13.42
C ARG A 27 1.22 8.95 -12.44
N ILE A 28 1.13 9.45 -11.21
CA ILE A 28 0.29 8.84 -10.17
C ILE A 28 -1.17 8.83 -10.60
N GLU A 29 -1.72 9.93 -11.10
CA GLU A 29 -3.12 9.97 -11.53
C GLU A 29 -3.44 9.00 -12.67
N SER A 30 -2.57 8.89 -13.68
CA SER A 30 -2.76 7.93 -14.77
C SER A 30 -2.70 6.49 -14.27
N ALA A 31 -1.77 6.19 -13.35
CA ALA A 31 -1.63 4.87 -12.76
C ALA A 31 -2.87 4.48 -11.94
N LEU A 32 -3.41 5.42 -11.15
CA LEU A 32 -4.64 5.22 -10.39
C LEU A 32 -5.82 4.86 -11.30
N ARG A 33 -6.03 5.64 -12.36
CA ARG A 33 -7.12 5.39 -13.33
C ARG A 33 -6.95 4.04 -14.01
N GLU A 34 -5.73 3.69 -14.41
CA GLU A 34 -5.45 2.40 -15.05
C GLU A 34 -5.81 1.19 -14.17
N VAL A 35 -5.55 1.26 -12.86
CA VAL A 35 -5.93 0.19 -11.90
C VAL A 35 -7.44 -0.01 -11.85
N VAL A 36 -8.21 1.09 -11.82
CA VAL A 36 -9.68 1.05 -11.79
C VAL A 36 -10.24 0.59 -13.14
N ASP A 37 -9.73 1.12 -14.25
CA ASP A 37 -10.16 0.79 -15.61
C ASP A 37 -9.93 -0.69 -15.94
N GLN A 38 -8.84 -1.28 -15.44
CA GLN A 38 -8.55 -2.72 -15.56
C GLN A 38 -9.34 -3.60 -14.57
N SER A 39 -10.22 -3.00 -13.75
CA SER A 39 -11.00 -3.71 -12.71
C SER A 39 -10.10 -4.52 -11.76
N LEU A 40 -8.93 -3.95 -11.41
CA LEU A 40 -8.01 -4.55 -10.43
C LEU A 40 -8.39 -4.17 -9.00
N ALA A 41 -9.02 -3.01 -8.82
CA ALA A 41 -9.60 -2.55 -7.56
C ALA A 41 -10.79 -1.64 -7.82
N ASP A 42 -11.79 -1.66 -6.93
CA ASP A 42 -12.93 -0.74 -6.95
C ASP A 42 -12.56 0.63 -6.34
N GLU A 43 -11.57 0.65 -5.43
CA GLU A 43 -10.96 1.88 -4.90
C GLU A 43 -9.44 1.70 -4.84
N VAL A 44 -8.66 2.74 -5.14
CA VAL A 44 -7.19 2.72 -5.04
C VAL A 44 -6.63 4.10 -4.66
N ALA A 45 -5.62 4.10 -3.80
CA ALA A 45 -4.69 5.20 -3.57
C ALA A 45 -3.24 4.70 -3.62
N ILE A 46 -2.32 5.55 -4.12
CA ILE A 46 -0.90 5.24 -4.25
C ILE A 46 -0.09 6.19 -3.37
N LEU A 47 0.68 5.62 -2.44
CA LEU A 47 1.70 6.33 -1.68
C LEU A 47 3.08 5.95 -2.23
N SER A 48 3.72 6.89 -2.91
CA SER A 48 5.05 6.70 -3.49
C SER A 48 6.03 7.69 -2.86
N THR A 49 7.08 7.17 -2.26
CA THR A 49 8.16 7.94 -1.62
C THR A 49 9.50 7.29 -1.98
N CYS A 50 10.63 7.90 -1.59
CA CYS A 50 11.94 7.26 -1.77
C CYS A 50 12.09 5.95 -0.97
N ASN A 51 11.30 5.74 0.09
CA ASN A 51 11.47 4.64 1.04
C ASN A 51 10.37 3.58 0.98
N ARG A 52 9.26 3.88 0.33
CA ARG A 52 8.11 2.98 0.17
C ARG A 52 7.30 3.31 -1.08
N THR A 53 6.80 2.26 -1.70
CA THR A 53 5.69 2.32 -2.64
C THR A 53 4.58 1.45 -2.08
N GLU A 54 3.41 2.03 -1.82
CA GLU A 54 2.25 1.31 -1.28
C GLU A 54 0.99 1.63 -2.09
N LEU A 55 0.22 0.58 -2.40
CA LEU A 55 -1.11 0.63 -2.98
C LEU A 55 -2.12 0.27 -1.89
N TYR A 56 -3.05 1.19 -1.62
CA TYR A 56 -4.18 0.98 -0.73
C TYR A 56 -5.42 0.75 -1.58
N CYS A 57 -5.90 -0.50 -1.63
CA CYS A 57 -6.93 -0.94 -2.57
C CYS A 57 -8.16 -1.49 -1.86
N SER A 58 -9.35 -1.27 -2.42
CA SER A 58 -10.54 -2.07 -2.12
C SER A 58 -10.75 -3.01 -3.29
N VAL A 59 -10.59 -4.31 -3.08
CA VAL A 59 -10.73 -5.33 -4.14
C VAL A 59 -11.96 -6.19 -3.89
N ARG A 60 -12.47 -6.87 -4.91
CA ARG A 60 -13.66 -7.73 -4.76
C ARG A 60 -13.34 -8.97 -3.95
N SER A 61 -12.23 -9.63 -4.26
CA SER A 61 -11.69 -10.80 -3.55
C SER A 61 -10.24 -10.54 -3.10
N GLY A 62 -9.86 -11.05 -1.93
CA GLY A 62 -8.46 -11.02 -1.49
C GLY A 62 -7.49 -11.77 -2.43
N GLU A 63 -8.03 -12.60 -3.32
CA GLU A 63 -7.31 -13.29 -4.39
C GLU A 63 -6.89 -12.38 -5.56
N ASP A 64 -7.33 -11.12 -5.58
CA ASP A 64 -6.91 -10.14 -6.60
C ASP A 64 -5.51 -9.56 -6.33
N ALA A 65 -4.91 -9.83 -5.16
CA ALA A 65 -3.59 -9.31 -4.79
C ALA A 65 -2.46 -9.71 -5.78
N PRO A 66 -2.36 -10.96 -6.28
CA PRO A 66 -1.41 -11.31 -7.32
C PRO A 66 -1.60 -10.51 -8.62
N ARG A 67 -2.84 -10.21 -9.02
CA ARG A 67 -3.11 -9.40 -10.23
C ARG A 67 -2.60 -7.98 -10.09
N LEU A 68 -2.66 -7.41 -8.88
CA LEU A 68 -2.04 -6.11 -8.58
C LEU A 68 -0.50 -6.18 -8.66
N VAL A 69 0.12 -7.26 -8.18
CA VAL A 69 1.58 -7.47 -8.32
C VAL A 69 1.97 -7.61 -9.79
N ASP A 70 1.20 -8.36 -10.57
CA ASP A 70 1.41 -8.51 -12.02
C ASP A 70 1.27 -7.17 -12.76
N TRP A 71 0.35 -6.32 -12.31
CA TRP A 71 0.21 -4.98 -12.82
C TRP A 71 1.41 -4.09 -12.48
N ILE A 72 1.89 -4.08 -11.23
CA ILE A 72 3.11 -3.33 -10.83
C ILE A 72 4.32 -3.79 -11.65
N SER A 73 4.49 -5.10 -11.81
CA SER A 73 5.54 -5.71 -12.63
C SER A 73 5.53 -5.17 -14.06
N ARG A 74 4.37 -5.20 -14.72
CA ARG A 74 4.20 -4.72 -16.10
C ARG A 74 4.36 -3.21 -16.21
N TYR A 75 3.74 -2.45 -15.29
CA TYR A 75 3.76 -0.98 -15.30
C TYR A 75 5.19 -0.42 -15.17
N HIS A 76 6.00 -1.00 -14.28
CA HIS A 76 7.38 -0.58 -14.05
C HIS A 76 8.43 -1.36 -14.86
N GLY A 77 8.02 -2.38 -15.63
CA GLY A 77 8.93 -3.28 -16.33
C GLY A 77 9.91 -4.01 -15.40
N VAL A 78 9.47 -4.38 -14.20
CA VAL A 78 10.26 -5.09 -13.18
C VAL A 78 9.91 -6.56 -13.19
N ASP A 79 10.91 -7.42 -12.99
CA ASP A 79 10.69 -8.86 -12.89
C ASP A 79 9.69 -9.19 -11.76
N ARG A 80 8.73 -10.06 -12.09
CA ARG A 80 7.64 -10.43 -11.18
C ARG A 80 8.16 -11.21 -9.97
N GLU A 81 9.07 -12.16 -10.18
CA GLU A 81 9.59 -13.00 -9.10
C GLU A 81 10.37 -12.15 -8.09
N ALA A 82 11.17 -11.21 -8.59
CA ALA A 82 11.84 -10.22 -7.76
C ALA A 82 10.84 -9.41 -6.91
N LEU A 83 9.72 -8.97 -7.49
CA LEU A 83 8.69 -8.23 -6.74
C LEU A 83 8.00 -9.10 -5.68
N VAL A 84 7.61 -10.33 -6.02
CA VAL A 84 6.92 -11.25 -5.09
C VAL A 84 7.79 -11.54 -3.86
N SER A 85 9.11 -11.58 -4.01
CA SER A 85 10.05 -11.78 -2.89
C SER A 85 10.17 -10.57 -1.95
N CYS A 86 9.78 -9.39 -2.42
CA CYS A 86 9.95 -8.10 -1.77
C CYS A 86 8.64 -7.45 -1.30
N VAL A 87 7.51 -7.87 -1.85
CA VAL A 87 6.19 -7.31 -1.53
C VAL A 87 5.69 -7.82 -0.18
N TYR A 88 5.04 -6.94 0.59
CA TYR A 88 4.17 -7.31 1.69
C TYR A 88 2.71 -7.00 1.37
N LEU A 89 1.81 -7.76 1.98
CA LEU A 89 0.37 -7.61 1.84
C LEU A 89 -0.28 -7.62 3.23
N HIS A 90 -1.02 -6.57 3.54
CA HIS A 90 -1.92 -6.52 4.69
C HIS A 90 -3.38 -6.53 4.21
N ARG A 91 -4.25 -7.18 4.99
CA ARG A 91 -5.68 -7.34 4.67
C ARG A 91 -6.55 -6.76 5.77
N GLU A 92 -7.70 -6.22 5.38
CA GLU A 92 -8.76 -5.73 6.27
C GLU A 92 -8.21 -4.82 7.38
N ARG A 93 -8.36 -5.24 8.64
CA ARG A 93 -7.89 -4.50 9.81
C ARG A 93 -6.39 -4.23 9.77
N ASP A 94 -5.59 -5.18 9.31
CA ASP A 94 -4.13 -5.01 9.25
C ASP A 94 -3.73 -3.96 8.23
N ALA A 95 -4.49 -3.84 7.12
CA ALA A 95 -4.26 -2.81 6.12
C ALA A 95 -4.49 -1.40 6.69
N VAL A 96 -5.59 -1.24 7.44
CA VAL A 96 -5.92 0.04 8.11
C VAL A 96 -4.89 0.35 9.19
N MET A 97 -4.52 -0.63 10.03
CA MET A 97 -3.52 -0.44 11.07
C MET A 97 -2.15 -0.09 10.50
N HIS A 98 -1.75 -0.72 9.39
CA HIS A 98 -0.51 -0.39 8.69
C HIS A 98 -0.53 1.06 8.18
N MET A 99 -1.60 1.47 7.48
CA MET A 99 -1.75 2.85 7.00
C MET A 99 -1.63 3.86 8.13
N MET A 100 -2.28 3.62 9.28
CA MET A 100 -2.17 4.50 10.46
C MET A 100 -0.74 4.57 11.02
N ARG A 101 0.00 3.44 11.02
CA ARG A 101 1.41 3.40 11.44
C ARG A 101 2.32 4.17 10.49
N VAL A 102 2.04 4.10 9.18
CA VAL A 102 2.75 4.89 8.16
C VAL A 102 2.46 6.38 8.34
N ALA A 103 1.19 6.76 8.42
CA ALA A 103 0.79 8.16 8.55
C ALA A 103 1.27 8.82 9.85
N SER A 104 1.42 8.04 10.92
CA SER A 104 1.99 8.49 12.20
C SER A 104 3.51 8.56 12.22
N GLY A 105 4.19 8.14 11.16
CA GLY A 105 5.65 8.07 11.10
C GLY A 105 6.28 7.00 11.99
N LEU A 106 5.49 6.06 12.52
CA LEU A 106 5.99 4.93 13.32
C LEU A 106 6.72 3.89 12.48
N ASP A 107 6.55 3.93 11.15
CA ASP A 107 7.22 3.04 10.21
C ASP A 107 8.25 3.77 9.33
N SER A 108 8.56 5.04 9.62
CA SER A 108 9.58 5.82 8.91
C SER A 108 11.00 5.42 9.34
N LEU A 109 11.97 5.57 8.42
CA LEU A 109 13.40 5.37 8.72
C LEU A 109 13.88 6.32 9.83
N VAL A 110 13.35 7.54 9.82
CA VAL A 110 13.49 8.52 10.91
C VAL A 110 12.15 8.61 11.61
N LEU A 111 12.10 8.12 12.86
CA LEU A 111 10.88 8.10 13.66
C LEU A 111 10.38 9.53 13.90
N GLY A 112 9.10 9.78 13.59
CA GLY A 112 8.43 11.05 13.88
C GLY A 112 8.66 12.17 12.86
N GLU A 113 9.21 11.86 11.68
CA GLU A 113 9.34 12.85 10.60
C GLU A 113 7.95 13.28 10.08
N PRO A 114 7.60 14.58 10.13
CA PRO A 114 6.29 15.08 9.70
C PRO A 114 6.03 14.93 8.20
N GLN A 115 7.08 14.68 7.40
CA GLN A 115 7.00 14.59 5.95
C GLN A 115 6.09 13.46 5.46
N ILE A 116 6.07 12.31 6.14
CA ILE A 116 5.25 11.16 5.70
C ILE A 116 3.75 11.43 5.82
N LEU A 117 3.33 12.18 6.85
CA LEU A 117 1.94 12.59 7.00
C LEU A 117 1.53 13.48 5.83
N GLY A 118 2.38 14.43 5.43
CA GLY A 118 2.17 15.25 4.23
C GLY A 118 2.00 14.40 2.98
N GLN A 119 2.87 13.41 2.77
CA GLN A 119 2.80 12.50 1.62
C GLN A 119 1.54 11.62 1.63
N VAL A 120 1.04 11.22 2.80
CA VAL A 120 -0.25 10.51 2.93
C VAL A 120 -1.41 11.44 2.55
N LYS A 121 -1.35 12.71 2.94
CA LYS A 121 -2.35 13.73 2.53
C LYS A 121 -2.31 13.94 1.02
N ASP A 122 -1.13 14.00 0.41
CA ASP A 122 -0.97 14.13 -1.05
C ASP A 122 -1.50 12.89 -1.79
N ALA A 123 -1.18 11.69 -1.30
CA ALA A 123 -1.69 10.43 -1.86
C ALA A 123 -3.24 10.38 -1.87
N TYR A 124 -3.86 10.85 -0.79
CA TYR A 124 -5.32 11.00 -0.72
C TYR A 124 -5.84 12.02 -1.74
N ALA A 125 -5.20 13.19 -1.84
CA ALA A 125 -5.60 14.24 -2.78
C ALA A 125 -5.52 13.78 -4.24
N PHE A 126 -4.44 13.09 -4.63
CA PHE A 126 -4.31 12.53 -5.98
C PHE A 126 -5.38 11.48 -6.29
N ALA A 127 -5.66 10.58 -5.35
CA ALA A 127 -6.68 9.55 -5.53
C ALA A 127 -8.10 10.13 -5.57
N GLN A 128 -8.36 11.20 -4.82
CA GLN A 128 -9.61 11.95 -4.90
C GLN A 128 -9.75 12.68 -6.24
N ALA A 129 -8.70 13.37 -6.70
CA ALA A 129 -8.69 14.08 -8.00
C ALA A 129 -8.82 13.12 -9.18
N ALA A 130 -8.25 11.92 -9.09
CA ALA A 130 -8.38 10.87 -10.07
C ALA A 130 -9.76 10.18 -10.06
N GLY A 131 -10.59 10.42 -9.03
CA GLY A 131 -11.90 9.77 -8.86
C GLY A 131 -11.80 8.29 -8.50
N THR A 132 -10.68 7.85 -7.94
CA THR A 132 -10.40 6.44 -7.64
C THR A 132 -10.58 6.06 -6.17
N LEU A 133 -11.02 7.00 -5.33
CA LEU A 133 -11.43 6.74 -3.95
C LEU A 133 -12.93 6.55 -3.84
N GLY A 134 -13.33 5.56 -3.02
CA GLY A 134 -14.71 5.37 -2.59
C GLY A 134 -14.85 5.52 -1.08
N GLY A 135 -16.03 5.20 -0.54
CA GLY A 135 -16.36 5.46 0.85
C GLY A 135 -15.47 4.75 1.87
N ARG A 136 -14.90 3.58 1.51
CA ARG A 136 -14.14 2.77 2.47
C ARG A 136 -12.76 3.35 2.75
N TRP A 137 -11.98 3.60 1.70
CA TRP A 137 -10.66 4.22 1.89
C TRP A 137 -10.78 5.70 2.23
N SER A 138 -11.78 6.42 1.71
CA SER A 138 -11.99 7.82 2.08
C SER A 138 -12.16 7.98 3.60
N GLY A 139 -12.94 7.11 4.24
CA GLY A 139 -13.09 7.10 5.70
C GLY A 139 -11.77 6.82 6.42
N CYS A 140 -10.98 5.86 5.95
CA CYS A 140 -9.70 5.52 6.57
C CYS A 140 -8.69 6.67 6.47
N PHE A 141 -8.52 7.25 5.28
CA PHE A 141 -7.59 8.37 5.05
C PHE A 141 -8.04 9.65 5.78
N SER A 142 -9.34 9.88 5.96
CA SER A 142 -9.84 11.08 6.65
C SER A 142 -9.31 11.24 8.09
N ILE A 143 -9.00 10.13 8.77
CA ILE A 143 -8.53 10.14 10.16
C ILE A 143 -7.13 10.77 10.27
N PRO A 144 -6.08 10.29 9.56
CA PRO A 144 -4.79 10.99 9.51
C PRO A 144 -4.88 12.41 8.97
N LEU A 145 -5.79 12.67 8.03
CA LEU A 145 -5.95 14.01 7.45
C LEU A 145 -6.34 15.06 8.50
N ALA A 146 -7.13 14.66 9.51
CA ALA A 146 -7.52 15.51 10.63
C ALA A 146 -6.37 15.84 11.59
N TRP A 147 -5.18 15.25 11.41
CA TRP A 147 -4.03 15.57 12.26
C TRP A 147 -3.48 16.98 12.01
N PRO A 148 -3.30 17.81 13.05
CA PRO A 148 -2.40 18.96 12.95
C PRO A 148 -1.01 18.56 12.41
N ASN A 149 -0.48 19.39 11.52
CA ASN A 149 0.81 19.13 10.88
C ASN A 149 1.91 18.93 11.95
N GLY A 150 2.61 17.80 11.88
CA GLY A 150 3.71 17.46 12.78
C GLY A 150 3.34 16.87 14.14
N CYS A 151 2.07 16.51 14.36
CA CYS A 151 1.75 15.53 15.39
C CYS A 151 1.38 14.21 14.70
N GLY A 152 1.82 13.08 15.25
CA GLY A 152 1.26 11.73 15.08
C GLY A 152 0.57 11.34 16.39
N PRO A 153 -0.04 10.15 16.54
CA PRO A 153 -0.75 9.80 17.76
C PRO A 153 0.34 9.70 18.78
N LYS A 154 0.35 10.60 19.76
CA LYS A 154 1.19 10.39 20.93
C LYS A 154 0.79 9.03 21.47
N GLN A 155 1.74 8.11 21.52
CA GLN A 155 1.50 6.75 21.98
C GLN A 155 0.63 6.81 23.25
N PRO A 156 -0.44 6.00 23.38
CA PRO A 156 -0.99 5.78 24.69
C PRO A 156 0.15 5.26 25.58
N SER A 157 0.29 5.83 26.78
CA SER A 157 1.34 5.54 27.77
C SER A 157 1.32 4.11 28.33
N ALA A 158 0.54 3.22 27.73
CA ALA A 158 0.51 1.79 28.02
C ALA A 158 1.32 1.04 26.95
N PRO A 159 2.17 0.07 27.33
CA PRO A 159 2.94 -0.69 26.36
C PRO A 159 1.97 -1.45 25.45
N ILE A 160 1.85 -1.00 24.20
CA ILE A 160 1.32 -1.84 23.13
C ILE A 160 2.29 -3.01 23.08
N ARG A 161 1.88 -4.18 23.60
CA ARG A 161 2.65 -5.42 23.45
C ARG A 161 2.92 -5.58 21.95
N PHE A 162 4.18 -5.38 21.58
CA PHE A 162 4.69 -5.75 20.27
C PHE A 162 4.37 -7.24 20.10
N LEU A 163 3.35 -7.53 19.30
CA LEU A 163 3.23 -8.86 18.72
C LEU A 163 4.51 -9.07 17.90
N SER A 164 5.18 -10.18 18.22
CA SER A 164 6.34 -10.78 17.56
C SER A 164 6.38 -10.57 16.04
N PRO A 165 7.56 -10.71 15.38
CA PRO A 165 7.65 -10.63 13.91
C PRO A 165 6.51 -11.41 13.26
N MET A 166 5.65 -10.70 12.54
CA MET A 166 4.40 -11.27 12.02
C MET A 166 4.71 -12.30 10.94
N PRO A 167 3.95 -13.41 10.89
CA PRO A 167 4.19 -14.49 9.94
C PRO A 167 4.05 -13.96 8.51
N ARG A 168 5.02 -14.29 7.66
CA ARG A 168 4.92 -14.12 6.21
C ARG A 168 3.73 -14.98 5.75
N TYR A 169 2.68 -14.36 5.22
CA TYR A 169 1.59 -15.12 4.62
C TYR A 169 2.12 -15.80 3.35
N PRO A 170 2.00 -17.13 3.22
CA PRO A 170 2.40 -17.81 2.01
C PRO A 170 1.51 -17.37 0.85
N TRP A 171 2.13 -17.05 -0.28
CA TRP A 171 1.46 -16.83 -1.55
C TRP A 171 0.72 -18.11 -1.96
N PRO A 172 -0.50 -18.03 -2.55
CA PRO A 172 -1.11 -19.20 -3.16
C PRO A 172 -0.22 -19.65 -4.32
N ASP A 173 0.27 -20.88 -4.22
CA ASP A 173 1.08 -21.53 -5.23
C ASP A 173 0.26 -21.68 -6.51
N THR A 174 0.73 -21.12 -7.63
CA THR A 174 -0.03 -21.15 -8.91
C THR A 174 0.29 -22.40 -9.73
N SER A 175 1.04 -23.36 -9.19
CA SER A 175 1.20 -24.67 -9.80
C SER A 175 0.12 -25.64 -9.31
N SER A 176 -1.07 -25.57 -9.91
CA SER A 176 -1.97 -26.73 -9.98
C SER A 176 -2.67 -26.73 -11.33
N PRO A 177 -2.40 -27.74 -12.19
CA PRO A 177 -3.04 -27.84 -13.48
C PRO A 177 -4.53 -28.15 -13.30
N ILE A 178 -5.35 -27.46 -14.10
CA ILE A 178 -6.74 -27.80 -14.32
C ILE A 178 -6.79 -29.20 -14.96
N SER A 179 -7.10 -30.22 -14.16
CA SER A 179 -7.74 -31.47 -14.61
C SER A 179 -9.16 -31.43 -14.04
N GLY A 180 -10.26 -31.42 -14.79
CA GLY A 180 -10.52 -32.23 -15.97
C GLY A 180 -11.15 -33.55 -15.56
N ALA A 181 -12.39 -33.52 -15.04
CA ALA A 181 -13.44 -34.56 -15.09
C ALA A 181 -14.69 -34.08 -14.33
#